data_AF-A0A961JH62-F1
#
_entry.id   AF-A0A961JH62-F1
#
_cell.length_a   1.000
_cell.length_b   1.000
_cell.length_c   1.000
_cell.angle_alpha   90.00
_cell.angle_beta   90.00
_cell.angle_gamma   90.00
#
_symmetry.space_group_name_H-M   'P 1'
#
loop_
_entity.id
_entity.type
_entity.pdbx_description
1 polymer ?
#
loop_
_entity_poly.entity_id
_entity_poly.type
_entity_poly.pdbx_seq_one_letter_code
_entity_poly.pdbx_strand_id
1 'polypeptide(L)' 'PGSGWAMAELMATGKSALAAEFSLDRFREGRFIDESVAAGVAH' A
#
# COMPACT_ATOMS: atom_id res chain seq x y z
N PRO A 1 -8.44 9.80 3.23
CA PRO A 1 -7.66 10.49 4.30
C PRO A 1 -6.33 9.79 4.64
N GLY A 2 -6.34 8.48 4.92
CA GLY A 2 -5.13 7.74 5.32
C GLY A 2 -4.00 7.70 4.29
N SER A 3 -4.32 7.60 3.00
CA SER A 3 -3.33 7.60 1.91
C SER A 3 -2.53 8.91 1.81
N GLY A 4 -3.17 10.06 2.03
CA GLY A 4 -2.50 11.36 2.00
C GLY A 4 -1.50 11.53 3.15
N TRP A 5 -1.83 11.02 4.34
CA TRP A 5 -0.94 11.06 5.50
C TRP A 5 0.24 10.10 5.33
N ALA A 6 -0.01 8.87 4.89
CA ALA A 6 1.03 7.87 4.64
C ALA A 6 2.02 8.33 3.54
N MET A 7 1.51 8.97 2.48
CA MET A 7 2.35 9.52 1.43
C MET A 7 3.18 10.71 1.92
N ALA A 8 2.60 11.62 2.71
CA ALA A 8 3.34 12.76 3.26
C ALA A 8 4.47 12.31 4.20
N GLU A 9 4.21 11.32 5.07
CA GLU A 9 5.23 10.73 5.96
C GLU A 9 6.34 10.01 5.16
N LEU A 10 5.96 9.26 4.13
CA LEU A 10 6.90 8.58 3.22
C LEU A 10 7.81 9.58 2.50
N MET A 11 7.25 10.67 1.97
CA MET A 11 8.04 11.70 1.28
C MET A 11 8.97 12.46 2.25
N ALA A 12 8.52 12.72 3.48
CA ALA A 12 9.29 13.47 4.46
C ALA A 12 10.41 12.64 5.13
N THR A 13 10.22 11.33 5.31
CA THR A 13 11.12 10.49 6.12
C THR A 13 11.69 9.28 5.39
N GLY A 14 11.22 9.02 4.16
CA GLY A 14 11.58 7.84 3.37
C GLY A 14 10.86 6.55 3.80
N LYS A 15 10.00 6.59 4.82
CA LYS A 15 9.24 5.42 5.30
C LYS A 15 7.86 5.81 5.83
N SER A 16 6.90 4.89 5.76
CA SER A 16 5.63 5.01 6.48
C SER A 16 5.12 3.62 6.85
N ALA A 17 4.76 3.43 8.12
CA ALA A 17 4.25 2.15 8.61
C ALA A 17 2.91 1.78 7.94
N LEU A 18 2.11 2.77 7.57
CA LEU A 18 0.83 2.55 6.87
C LEU A 18 1.01 2.17 5.39
N ALA A 19 2.12 2.56 4.76
CA ALA A 19 2.40 2.25 3.36
C ALA A 19 3.34 1.04 3.18
N ALA A 20 3.94 0.52 4.25
CA ALA A 20 5.00 -0.50 4.19
C ALA A 20 4.59 -1.77 3.43
N GLU A 21 3.38 -2.28 3.70
CA GLU A 21 2.83 -3.48 3.04
C GLU A 21 2.40 -3.23 1.58
N PHE A 22 2.26 -1.96 1.19
CA PHE A 22 1.87 -1.55 -0.17
C PHE A 22 3.08 -1.14 -1.03
N SER A 23 4.29 -1.50 -0.61
CA SER A 23 5.53 -1.25 -1.36
C SER A 23 5.57 -1.98 -2.71
N LEU A 24 6.35 -1.45 -3.66
CA LEU A 24 6.52 -2.06 -4.99
C LEU A 24 7.23 -3.42 -4.92
N ASP A 25 8.09 -3.61 -3.92
CA ASP A 25 8.82 -4.86 -3.70
C ASP A 25 7.89 -6.04 -3.41
N ARG A 26 6.65 -5.78 -2.97
CA ARG A 26 5.64 -6.80 -2.70
C ARG A 26 5.37 -7.73 -3.89
N PHE A 27 5.51 -7.23 -5.12
CA PHE A 27 5.35 -8.02 -6.34
C PHE A 27 6.53 -8.94 -6.61
N ARG A 28 7.74 -8.52 -6.22
CA ARG A 28 8.96 -9.32 -6.34
C ARG A 28 9.05 -10.39 -5.26
N GLU A 29 8.51 -10.08 -4.08
CA GLU A 29 8.58 -10.92 -2.88
C GLU A 29 7.34 -11.81 -2.71
N GLY A 30 6.34 -11.69 -3.59
CA GLY A 30 5.11 -12.50 -3.55
C GLY A 30 4.16 -12.12 -2.42
N ARG A 31 4.33 -10.95 -1.79
CA ARG A 31 3.42 -10.42 -0.75
C ARG A 31 2.23 -9.71 -1.38
N PHE A 32 1.37 -10.46 -2.06
CA PHE A 32 0.16 -9.92 -2.64
C PHE A 32 -0.87 -9.62 -1.54
N ILE A 33 -1.48 -8.44 -1.62
CA ILE A 33 -2.65 -8.08 -0.82
C ILE A 33 -3.87 -8.30 -1.71
N ASP A 34 -4.61 -9.37 -1.47
CA ASP A 34 -5.80 -9.71 -2.25
C ASP A 34 -7.04 -8.98 -1.72
N GLU A 35 -7.41 -7.91 -2.41
CA GLU A 35 -8.62 -7.15 -2.17
C GLU A 35 -9.71 -7.44 -3.21
N SER A 36 -9.57 -8.50 -4.02
CA SER A 36 -10.47 -8.75 -5.17
C SER A 36 -11.95 -8.90 -4.76
N VAL A 37 -12.23 -9.61 -3.66
CA VAL A 37 -13.59 -9.77 -3.11
C VAL A 37 -14.05 -8.51 -2.35
N ALA A 38 -13.12 -7.84 -1.68
CA ALA A 38 -13.40 -6.65 -0.87
C ALA A 38 -13.60 -5.38 -1.73
N ALA A 39 -13.04 -5.35 -2.93
CA ALA A 39 -13.15 -4.23 -3.87
C ALA A 39 -14.59 -4.04 -4.35
N GLY A 40 -15.42 -5.08 -4.31
CA GLY A 40 -16.87 -5.00 -4.62
C GLY A 40 -17.19 -4.57 -6.06
N VAL A 41 -16.19 -4.54 -6.94
CA VAL A 41 -16.27 -4.10 -8.33
C VAL A 41 -15.70 -5.22 -9.22
N ALA A 42 -16.50 -5.68 -10.18
CA ALA A 42 -16.06 -6.70 -11.14
C ALA A 42 -14.83 -6.20 -11.94
N HIS A 43 -13.86 -7.09 -12.12
CA HIS A 43 -12.60 -6.87 -12.85
C HIS A 43 -12.55 -7.70 -14.13
#